data_AF-A0A315W7I4-F1
#
_entry.id   AF-A0A315W7I4-F1
#
_cell.length_a   1.000
_cell.length_b   1.000
_cell.length_c   1.000
_cell.angle_alpha   90.00
_cell.angle_beta   90.00
_cell.angle_gamma   90.00
#
_symmetry.space_group_name_H-M   'P 1'
#
loop_
_entity.id
_entity.type
_entity.pdbx_description
1 polymer ?
#
loop_
_entity_poly.entity_id
_entity_poly.type
_entity_poly.pdbx_seq_one_letter_code
_entity_poly.pdbx_strand_id
1 'polypeptide(L)'
;MHIVLRSITCLLRQRSSRVFLLNPVSRQDPHTMFSVSSKSRAPSSTYKMQLSEDSWTLKYVTGDLFSCPRDESLAHCISEDIRMGAGIAVMFKKKFGEVSTLKEQKKVPGQCAVLTHDRRFIYYLITKTKASHKPTYDNLRKSLEDMKSHCLQNGVKRISIPRIGCGLDRLQWRRVSQILEQVFKETDITITVYSLPKKAETTVMKENMR
;
A
#
# COMPACT_ATOMS: atom_id res chain seq x y z
N MET A 1 44.61 32.33 -27.36
CA MET A 1 45.10 30.96 -27.60
C MET A 1 44.12 29.97 -26.96
N HIS A 2 43.53 29.09 -27.78
CA HIS A 2 42.91 27.79 -27.44
C HIS A 2 41.67 27.78 -26.51
N ILE A 3 40.57 27.05 -26.71
CA ILE A 3 40.16 25.99 -27.64
C ILE A 3 38.61 25.98 -27.71
N VAL A 4 38.11 25.68 -28.90
CA VAL A 4 36.71 25.38 -29.27
C VAL A 4 36.37 23.93 -28.91
N LEU A 5 35.15 23.60 -28.48
CA LEU A 5 34.44 22.40 -28.96
C LEU A 5 32.94 22.38 -28.61
N ARG A 6 32.18 21.94 -29.61
CA ARG A 6 30.72 21.86 -29.71
C ARG A 6 30.23 20.43 -29.41
N SER A 7 28.97 20.35 -29.00
CA SER A 7 27.95 19.32 -29.30
C SER A 7 28.25 17.84 -29.07
N ILE A 8 27.37 17.12 -28.34
CA ILE A 8 26.92 15.77 -28.74
C ILE A 8 25.42 15.60 -28.47
N THR A 9 24.66 15.49 -29.57
CA THR A 9 23.31 14.94 -29.69
C THR A 9 23.35 13.41 -29.59
N CYS A 10 22.46 12.81 -28.82
CA CYS A 10 22.31 11.36 -28.70
C CYS A 10 21.41 10.83 -29.83
N LEU A 11 21.98 9.98 -30.70
CA LEU A 11 21.33 9.37 -31.86
C LEU A 11 20.97 7.90 -31.57
N LEU A 12 19.82 7.48 -32.10
CA LEU A 12 19.30 6.11 -32.24
C LEU A 12 20.34 5.06 -32.65
N ARG A 13 20.21 3.82 -32.13
CA ARG A 13 20.11 2.62 -33.00
C ARG A 13 19.63 1.34 -32.30
N GLN A 14 18.75 0.64 -33.02
CA GLN A 14 18.16 -0.68 -32.81
C GLN A 14 19.15 -1.86 -32.96
N ARG A 15 18.70 -3.04 -32.48
CA ARG A 15 18.75 -4.42 -33.06
C ARG A 15 19.11 -5.44 -31.97
N SER A 16 18.66 -6.69 -31.93
CA SER A 16 17.82 -7.53 -32.79
C SER A 16 17.57 -8.82 -31.99
N SER A 17 16.33 -9.30 -31.89
CA SER A 17 16.05 -10.66 -31.40
C SER A 17 16.03 -11.63 -32.58
N ARG A 18 16.84 -12.68 -32.45
CA ARG A 18 17.11 -13.72 -33.44
C ARG A 18 15.85 -14.53 -33.76
N VAL A 19 15.56 -14.64 -35.05
CA VAL A 19 14.77 -15.71 -35.67
C VAL A 19 15.72 -16.89 -35.88
N PHE A 20 15.33 -18.09 -35.44
CA PHE A 20 15.90 -19.34 -35.94
C PHE A 20 14.85 -20.06 -36.78
N LEU A 21 15.29 -20.46 -37.97
CA LEU A 21 14.52 -21.08 -39.04
C LEU A 21 14.83 -22.57 -39.12
N LEU A 22 13.78 -23.34 -39.44
CA LEU A 22 13.70 -24.55 -40.29
C LEU A 22 14.23 -25.90 -39.80
N ASN A 23 13.38 -26.93 -39.87
CA ASN A 23 13.29 -27.80 -41.05
C ASN A 23 12.04 -28.72 -41.07
N PRO A 24 11.64 -29.26 -42.25
CA PRO A 24 10.31 -29.79 -42.57
C PRO A 24 10.26 -31.33 -42.72
N VAL A 25 9.12 -31.86 -43.25
CA VAL A 25 8.78 -33.23 -43.75
C VAL A 25 7.65 -33.87 -42.91
N SER A 26 6.54 -34.45 -43.40
CA SER A 26 5.95 -34.70 -44.73
C SER A 26 4.44 -34.96 -44.55
N ARG A 27 3.66 -34.86 -45.64
CA ARG A 27 2.23 -35.20 -45.73
C ARG A 27 1.99 -36.73 -45.78
N GLN A 28 0.87 -37.20 -45.23
CA GLN A 28 -0.08 -38.17 -45.83
C GLN A 28 -1.24 -38.48 -44.86
N ASP A 29 -2.48 -38.21 -45.29
CA ASP A 29 -3.71 -38.87 -44.82
C ASP A 29 -3.92 -40.14 -45.67
N PRO A 30 -4.56 -41.21 -45.16
CA PRO A 30 -6.01 -41.34 -45.34
C PRO A 30 -6.79 -42.05 -44.21
N HIS A 31 -8.11 -41.85 -44.26
CA HIS A 31 -9.20 -42.44 -43.48
C HIS A 31 -9.05 -43.92 -43.07
N THR A 32 -9.43 -44.24 -41.82
CA THR A 32 -10.10 -45.50 -41.45
C THR A 32 -10.87 -45.30 -40.13
N MET A 33 -12.19 -45.47 -40.18
CA MET A 33 -13.03 -45.71 -38.99
C MET A 33 -12.76 -47.11 -38.46
N PHE A 34 -12.37 -47.25 -37.19
CA PHE A 34 -12.60 -48.48 -36.43
C PHE A 34 -12.79 -48.16 -34.95
N SER A 35 -13.88 -48.69 -34.39
CA SER A 35 -14.22 -48.70 -32.98
C SER A 35 -13.31 -49.66 -32.23
N VAL A 36 -12.82 -49.26 -31.05
CA VAL A 36 -12.55 -50.19 -29.95
C VAL A 36 -12.49 -49.45 -28.62
N SER A 37 -13.31 -49.97 -27.70
CA SER A 37 -13.34 -49.67 -26.28
C SER A 37 -11.99 -49.95 -25.63
N SER A 38 -11.48 -49.02 -24.83
CA SER A 38 -10.33 -49.25 -23.95
C SER A 38 -10.45 -48.36 -22.73
N LYS A 39 -10.82 -48.96 -21.60
CA LYS A 39 -10.77 -48.35 -20.27
C LYS A 39 -9.32 -47.92 -19.97
N SER A 40 -9.05 -46.62 -19.93
CA SER A 40 -7.86 -46.07 -19.30
C SER A 40 -8.25 -45.43 -17.96
N ARG A 41 -7.77 -46.02 -16.88
CA ARG A 41 -7.81 -45.44 -15.53
C ARG A 41 -6.99 -44.15 -15.56
N ALA A 42 -7.66 -43.00 -15.44
CA ALA A 42 -6.98 -41.77 -15.08
C ALA A 42 -6.53 -41.86 -13.61
N PRO A 43 -5.25 -41.64 -13.28
CA PRO A 43 -4.87 -41.40 -11.90
C PRO A 43 -5.47 -40.06 -11.48
N SER A 44 -6.44 -40.10 -10.58
CA SER A 44 -6.94 -38.94 -9.85
C SER A 44 -5.81 -38.45 -8.95
N SER A 45 -4.91 -37.63 -9.51
CA SER A 45 -4.00 -36.83 -8.70
C SER A 45 -4.84 -35.73 -8.09
N THR A 46 -5.36 -36.00 -6.90
CA THR A 46 -5.94 -34.96 -6.05
C THR A 46 -4.76 -34.14 -5.57
N TYR A 47 -4.38 -33.13 -6.37
CA TYR A 47 -3.50 -32.07 -5.89
C TYR A 47 -4.26 -31.40 -4.74
N LYS A 48 -3.87 -31.75 -3.52
CA LYS A 48 -4.26 -30.98 -2.33
C LYS A 48 -3.62 -29.60 -2.51
N MET A 49 -4.39 -28.66 -3.03
CA MET A 49 -4.07 -27.24 -2.93
C MET A 49 -4.03 -26.95 -1.43
N GLN A 50 -2.84 -26.90 -0.85
CA GLN A 50 -2.67 -26.30 0.47
C GLN A 50 -3.03 -24.84 0.30
N LEU A 51 -4.26 -24.49 0.65
CA LEU A 51 -4.65 -23.12 0.92
C LEU A 51 -3.76 -22.66 2.08
N SER A 52 -2.75 -21.87 1.77
CA SER A 52 -2.05 -21.09 2.79
C SER A 52 -3.10 -20.21 3.47
N GLU A 53 -3.10 -20.20 4.80
CA GLU A 53 -3.87 -19.23 5.58
C GLU A 53 -3.23 -17.83 5.45
N ASP A 54 -3.12 -17.32 4.23
CA ASP A 54 -2.65 -15.97 3.92
C ASP A 54 -3.79 -14.98 4.14
N SER A 55 -4.33 -14.98 5.35
CA SER A 55 -5.39 -14.08 5.76
C SER A 55 -4.80 -12.81 6.32
N TRP A 56 -5.26 -11.67 5.80
CA TRP A 56 -4.92 -10.37 6.35
C TRP A 56 -5.26 -10.32 7.85
N THR A 57 -4.52 -9.52 8.62
CA THR A 57 -4.77 -9.39 10.06
C THR A 57 -4.82 -7.94 10.50
N LEU A 58 -5.86 -7.58 11.27
CA LEU A 58 -5.96 -6.29 11.97
C LEU A 58 -5.67 -6.45 13.45
N LYS A 59 -4.58 -5.85 13.94
CA LYS A 59 -4.19 -5.86 15.35
C LYS A 59 -4.45 -4.50 15.98
N TYR A 60 -4.64 -4.48 17.30
CA TYR A 60 -4.80 -3.25 18.08
C TYR A 60 -3.77 -3.22 19.20
N VAL A 61 -3.10 -2.08 19.36
CA VAL A 61 -2.08 -1.86 20.40
C VAL A 61 -2.37 -0.54 21.11
N THR A 62 -2.29 -0.56 22.44
CA THR A 62 -2.30 0.67 23.24
C THR A 62 -0.86 1.16 23.42
N GLY A 63 -0.52 2.33 22.88
CA GLY A 63 0.84 2.85 22.89
C GLY A 63 1.06 4.00 21.89
N ASP A 64 2.29 4.51 21.86
CA ASP A 64 2.72 5.47 20.84
C ASP A 64 2.93 4.76 19.51
N LEU A 65 2.39 5.32 18.42
CA LEU A 65 2.58 4.77 17.07
C LEU A 65 4.06 4.70 16.71
N PHE A 66 4.86 5.69 17.13
CA PHE A 66 6.26 5.77 16.75
C PHE A 66 7.17 4.85 17.57
N SER A 67 6.62 4.11 18.55
CA SER A 67 7.33 3.02 19.22
C SER A 67 7.12 1.66 18.54
N CYS A 68 6.48 1.63 17.36
CA CYS A 68 6.35 0.41 16.58
C CYS A 68 7.73 -0.19 16.22
N PRO A 69 7.80 -1.50 15.92
CA PRO A 69 9.02 -2.11 15.43
C PRO A 69 9.58 -1.37 14.21
N ARG A 70 10.91 -1.24 14.13
CA ARG A 70 11.58 -0.43 13.09
C ARG A 70 11.46 -1.01 11.68
N ASP A 71 11.12 -2.28 11.58
CA ASP A 71 10.87 -3.01 10.33
C ASP A 71 9.39 -2.93 9.87
N GLU A 72 8.50 -2.30 10.64
CA GLU A 72 7.15 -1.98 10.19
C GLU A 72 7.13 -0.64 9.45
N SER A 73 6.48 -0.63 8.28
CA SER A 73 6.15 0.60 7.58
C SER A 73 5.06 1.37 8.33
N LEU A 74 4.97 2.68 8.11
CA LEU A 74 3.99 3.54 8.79
C LEU A 74 3.01 4.13 7.79
N ALA A 75 1.77 4.36 8.19
CA ALA A 75 0.84 5.14 7.37
C ALA A 75 0.02 6.15 8.17
N HIS A 76 -0.28 7.30 7.56
CA HIS A 76 -1.25 8.26 8.09
C HIS A 76 -1.93 9.07 6.98
N CYS A 77 -3.03 9.76 7.31
CA CYS A 77 -3.75 10.62 6.38
C CYS A 77 -3.21 12.05 6.40
N ILE A 78 -3.10 12.65 5.21
CA ILE A 78 -2.79 14.07 5.02
C ILE A 78 -3.67 14.70 3.92
N SER A 79 -3.53 16.01 3.76
CA SER A 79 -4.05 16.78 2.65
C SER A 79 -3.01 16.94 1.53
N GLU A 80 -3.49 17.15 0.31
CA GLU A 80 -2.70 17.44 -0.90
C GLU A 80 -1.81 18.69 -0.74
N ASP A 81 -2.24 19.67 0.08
CA ASP A 81 -1.43 20.85 0.41
C ASP A 81 -0.26 20.58 1.38
N ILE A 82 -0.12 19.34 1.89
CA ILE A 82 0.97 18.84 2.76
C ILE A 82 1.30 19.79 3.92
N ARG A 83 0.27 20.41 4.52
CA ARG A 83 0.49 21.33 5.66
C ARG A 83 0.97 20.61 6.92
N MET A 84 0.38 19.44 7.21
CA MET A 84 0.69 18.58 8.37
C MET A 84 0.80 19.36 9.70
N GLY A 85 -0.09 20.34 9.91
CA GLY A 85 0.01 21.29 11.03
C GLY A 85 -0.70 20.89 12.33
N ALA A 86 -1.38 19.75 12.37
CA ALA A 86 -2.14 19.32 13.54
C ALA A 86 -2.13 17.80 13.74
N GLY A 87 -2.42 17.37 14.97
CA GLY A 87 -2.50 15.96 15.35
C GLY A 87 -1.20 15.20 15.12
N ILE A 88 -1.31 13.91 14.82
CA ILE A 88 -0.14 13.05 14.61
C ILE A 88 0.70 13.45 13.39
N ALA A 89 0.11 14.14 12.40
CA ALA A 89 0.82 14.58 11.21
C ALA A 89 1.98 15.54 11.51
N VAL A 90 1.89 16.32 12.59
CA VAL A 90 3.01 17.15 13.07
C VAL A 90 4.20 16.28 13.46
N MET A 91 3.95 15.14 14.10
CA MET A 91 5.00 14.23 14.53
C MET A 91 5.63 13.49 13.35
N PHE A 92 4.84 13.11 12.34
CA PHE A 92 5.36 12.58 11.07
C PHE A 92 6.29 13.61 10.40
N LYS A 93 5.84 14.87 10.27
CA LYS A 93 6.65 15.96 9.72
C LYS A 93 7.95 16.18 10.50
N LYS A 94 7.91 16.14 11.83
CA LYS A 94 9.09 16.31 12.70
C LYS A 94 10.07 15.13 12.59
N LYS A 95 9.58 13.89 12.47
CA LYS A 95 10.41 12.68 12.45
C LYS A 95 10.99 12.36 11.07
N PHE A 96 10.19 12.50 10.00
CA PHE A 96 10.56 12.05 8.65
C PHE A 96 10.84 13.19 7.69
N GLY A 97 10.32 14.40 7.93
CA GLY A 97 10.64 15.57 7.11
C GLY A 97 10.25 15.44 5.63
N GLU A 98 11.14 15.87 4.74
CA GLU A 98 11.06 15.68 3.28
C GLU A 98 9.76 16.16 2.60
N VAL A 99 9.25 17.30 3.07
CA VAL A 99 8.02 17.90 2.51
C VAL A 99 8.19 18.28 1.03
N SER A 100 9.39 18.66 0.58
CA SER A 100 9.67 18.93 -0.83
C SER A 100 9.52 17.66 -1.68
N THR A 101 10.15 16.57 -1.26
CA THR A 101 10.07 15.25 -1.92
C THR A 101 8.62 14.79 -2.05
N LEU A 102 7.81 14.96 -1.00
CA LEU A 102 6.38 14.62 -1.03
C LEU A 102 5.60 15.49 -2.04
N LYS A 103 5.91 16.78 -2.13
CA LYS A 103 5.25 17.71 -3.08
C LYS A 103 5.61 17.39 -4.53
N GLU A 104 6.84 16.98 -4.79
CA GLU A 104 7.32 16.63 -6.13
C GLU A 104 6.62 15.40 -6.71
N GLN A 105 6.12 14.50 -5.86
CA GLN A 105 5.30 13.36 -6.28
C GLN A 105 3.91 13.76 -6.83
N LYS A 106 3.45 14.99 -6.56
CA LYS A 106 2.21 15.58 -7.10
C LYS A 106 0.98 14.67 -6.92
N LYS A 107 0.89 14.01 -5.76
CA LYS A 107 -0.20 13.09 -5.43
C LYS A 107 -1.47 13.86 -5.05
N VAL A 108 -2.59 13.40 -5.59
CA VAL A 108 -3.92 14.01 -5.40
C VAL A 108 -4.80 13.16 -4.48
N PRO A 109 -5.96 13.66 -3.99
CA PRO A 109 -6.86 12.88 -3.16
C PRO A 109 -7.25 11.54 -3.80
N GLY A 110 -7.19 10.47 -3.01
CA GLY A 110 -7.34 9.10 -3.49
C GLY A 110 -6.03 8.40 -3.85
N GLN A 111 -4.89 9.08 -3.76
CA GLN A 111 -3.57 8.48 -3.97
C GLN A 111 -2.75 8.44 -2.68
N CYS A 112 -1.63 7.72 -2.74
CA CYS A 112 -0.65 7.60 -1.68
C CYS A 112 0.70 8.16 -2.14
N ALA A 113 1.26 9.10 -1.35
CA ALA A 113 2.65 9.50 -1.47
C ALA A 113 3.51 8.62 -0.55
N VAL A 114 4.74 8.35 -0.97
CA VAL A 114 5.63 7.40 -0.28
C VAL A 114 6.98 8.05 -0.03
N LEU A 115 7.48 7.93 1.19
CA LEU A 115 8.91 8.16 1.48
C LEU A 115 9.56 6.85 1.86
N THR A 116 10.80 6.67 1.42
CA THR A 116 11.68 5.61 1.90
C THR A 116 12.48 6.18 3.06
N HIS A 117 12.43 5.53 4.21
CA HIS A 117 13.18 5.95 5.39
C HIS A 117 13.80 4.72 6.04
N ASP A 118 15.12 4.68 6.10
CA ASP A 118 15.90 3.49 6.43
C ASP A 118 15.51 2.28 5.56
N ARG A 119 15.01 1.20 6.17
CA ARG A 119 14.60 -0.06 5.53
C ARG A 119 13.08 -0.23 5.46
N ARG A 120 12.33 0.87 5.54
CA ARG A 120 10.86 0.84 5.53
C ARG A 120 10.27 2.00 4.72
N PHE A 121 8.96 1.94 4.52
CA PHE A 121 8.20 2.98 3.85
C PHE A 121 7.34 3.77 4.82
N ILE A 122 7.18 5.06 4.53
CA ILE A 122 6.26 5.96 5.20
C ILE A 122 5.20 6.39 4.19
N TYR A 123 3.98 5.95 4.42
CA TYR A 123 2.83 6.14 3.55
C TYR A 123 2.00 7.35 3.98
N TYR A 124 1.80 8.26 3.04
CA TYR A 124 1.03 9.48 3.20
C TYR A 124 -0.24 9.38 2.34
N LEU A 125 -1.34 8.98 2.98
CA LEU A 125 -2.63 8.80 2.32
C LEU A 125 -3.25 10.18 2.06
N ILE A 126 -3.31 10.59 0.79
CA ILE A 126 -3.90 11.87 0.40
C ILE A 126 -5.41 11.69 0.36
N THR A 127 -6.11 12.23 1.34
CA THR A 127 -7.56 11.97 1.51
C THR A 127 -8.43 13.19 1.23
N LYS A 128 -7.81 14.37 1.10
CA LYS A 128 -8.47 15.66 0.91
C LYS A 128 -7.55 16.68 0.26
N THR A 129 -8.11 17.68 -0.41
CA THR A 129 -7.32 18.73 -1.08
C THR A 129 -6.65 19.68 -0.08
N LYS A 130 -7.42 20.23 0.88
CA LYS A 130 -6.90 21.21 1.85
C LYS A 130 -6.95 20.68 3.27
N ALA A 131 -6.04 21.13 4.12
CA ALA A 131 -5.99 20.73 5.53
C ALA A 131 -7.29 21.03 6.30
N SER A 132 -8.00 22.09 5.94
CA SER A 132 -9.29 22.50 6.53
C SER A 132 -10.47 21.62 6.10
N HIS A 133 -10.37 20.94 4.95
CA HIS A 133 -11.43 20.10 4.42
C HIS A 133 -11.58 18.81 5.24
N LYS A 134 -12.68 18.09 4.99
CA LYS A 134 -12.93 16.76 5.52
C LYS A 134 -12.76 15.72 4.41
N PRO A 135 -12.10 14.59 4.66
CA PRO A 135 -11.96 13.54 3.68
C PRO A 135 -13.30 12.81 3.48
N THR A 136 -13.41 12.11 2.35
CA THR A 136 -14.52 11.18 2.09
C THR A 136 -14.04 9.74 2.28
N TYR A 137 -14.98 8.83 2.54
CA TYR A 137 -14.65 7.39 2.60
C TYR A 137 -14.14 6.85 1.26
N ASP A 138 -14.59 7.42 0.15
CA ASP A 138 -14.14 7.05 -1.19
C ASP A 138 -12.66 7.42 -1.41
N ASN A 139 -12.26 8.65 -1.09
CA ASN A 139 -10.85 9.05 -1.17
C ASN A 139 -9.97 8.22 -0.23
N LEU A 140 -10.46 7.92 0.98
CA LEU A 140 -9.74 7.04 1.90
C LEU A 140 -9.53 5.65 1.28
N ARG A 141 -10.59 5.02 0.75
CA ARG A 141 -10.49 3.71 0.09
C ARG A 141 -9.47 3.73 -1.04
N LYS A 142 -9.60 4.67 -1.98
CA LYS A 142 -8.69 4.80 -3.13
C LYS A 142 -7.24 4.96 -2.68
N SER A 143 -7.00 5.80 -1.66
CA SER A 143 -5.63 5.99 -1.13
C SER A 143 -5.06 4.71 -0.49
N LEU A 144 -5.91 3.90 0.15
CA LEU A 144 -5.50 2.60 0.70
C LEU A 144 -5.26 1.56 -0.39
N GLU A 145 -6.00 1.59 -1.49
CA GLU A 145 -5.78 0.73 -2.67
C GLU A 145 -4.46 1.09 -3.39
N ASP A 146 -4.15 2.38 -3.52
CA ASP A 146 -2.86 2.85 -4.05
C ASP A 146 -1.70 2.42 -3.12
N MET A 147 -1.87 2.58 -1.80
CA MET A 147 -0.91 2.09 -0.81
C MET A 147 -0.73 0.57 -0.87
N LYS A 148 -1.82 -0.21 -0.97
CA LYS A 148 -1.78 -1.67 -1.12
C LYS A 148 -0.98 -2.07 -2.35
N SER A 149 -1.20 -1.40 -3.49
CA SER A 149 -0.47 -1.69 -4.73
C SER A 149 1.03 -1.52 -4.54
N HIS A 150 1.46 -0.42 -3.89
CA HIS A 150 2.87 -0.23 -3.53
C HIS A 150 3.39 -1.31 -2.58
N CYS A 151 2.60 -1.70 -1.57
CA CYS A 151 3.01 -2.73 -0.62
C CYS A 151 3.28 -4.07 -1.30
N LEU A 152 2.40 -4.50 -2.22
CA LEU A 152 2.55 -5.74 -2.95
C LEU A 152 3.79 -5.72 -3.86
N GLN A 153 4.03 -4.60 -4.56
CA GLN A 153 5.20 -4.43 -5.43
C GLN A 153 6.52 -4.47 -4.69
N ASN A 154 6.54 -4.02 -3.42
CA ASN A 154 7.77 -3.88 -2.62
C ASN A 154 7.87 -4.90 -1.49
N GLY A 155 7.00 -5.92 -1.46
CA GLY A 155 7.03 -6.97 -0.44
C GLY A 155 6.76 -6.48 0.99
N VAL A 156 6.01 -5.38 1.16
CA VAL A 156 5.67 -4.85 2.49
C VAL A 156 4.54 -5.67 3.10
N LYS A 157 4.84 -6.32 4.23
CA LYS A 157 3.88 -7.20 4.93
C LYS A 157 3.33 -6.63 6.23
N ARG A 158 3.96 -5.61 6.80
CA ARG A 158 3.58 -5.06 8.12
C ARG A 158 3.53 -3.54 8.11
N ILE A 159 2.38 -3.01 8.52
CA ILE A 159 2.10 -1.57 8.52
C ILE A 159 1.51 -1.18 9.89
N SER A 160 2.12 -0.21 10.57
CA SER A 160 1.54 0.40 11.75
C SER A 160 0.82 1.70 11.39
N ILE A 161 -0.40 1.88 11.90
CA ILE A 161 -1.24 3.06 11.63
C ILE A 161 -1.85 3.60 12.93
N PRO A 162 -2.14 4.90 13.03
CA PRO A 162 -3.05 5.40 14.05
C PRO A 162 -4.50 5.05 13.67
N ARG A 163 -5.49 5.51 14.46
CA ARG A 163 -6.89 5.55 14.01
C ARG A 163 -7.10 6.58 12.90
N ILE A 164 -6.67 6.23 11.68
CA ILE A 164 -6.68 7.10 10.51
C ILE A 164 -8.09 7.65 10.21
N GLY A 165 -8.16 8.92 9.81
CA GLY A 165 -9.41 9.60 9.46
C GLY A 165 -10.38 9.92 10.61
N CYS A 166 -10.13 9.47 11.86
CA CYS A 166 -11.16 9.48 12.91
C CYS A 166 -11.11 10.65 13.91
N GLY A 167 -10.06 11.47 13.88
CA GLY A 167 -9.93 12.65 14.75
C GLY A 167 -10.49 13.92 14.10
N LEU A 168 -9.60 14.84 13.74
CA LEU A 168 -9.92 16.11 13.07
C LEU A 168 -10.66 15.95 11.73
N ASP A 169 -10.55 14.76 11.14
CA ASP A 169 -11.15 14.38 9.86
C ASP A 169 -12.57 13.81 9.99
N ARG A 170 -13.01 13.48 11.21
CA ARG A 170 -14.40 13.11 11.56
C ARG A 170 -14.99 11.87 10.87
N LEU A 171 -14.16 11.01 10.26
CA LEU A 171 -14.62 9.68 9.84
C LEU A 171 -14.89 8.80 11.07
N GLN A 172 -15.72 7.77 10.90
CA GLN A 172 -16.06 6.84 11.97
C GLN A 172 -15.18 5.60 11.87
N TRP A 173 -14.48 5.26 12.95
CA TRP A 173 -13.54 4.14 12.96
C TRP A 173 -14.19 2.82 12.55
N ARG A 174 -15.43 2.56 12.97
CA ARG A 174 -16.21 1.38 12.56
C ARG A 174 -16.28 1.21 11.04
N ARG A 175 -16.44 2.30 10.30
CA ARG A 175 -16.49 2.27 8.83
C ARG A 175 -15.10 2.23 8.21
N VAL A 176 -14.13 2.91 8.82
CA VAL A 176 -12.72 2.84 8.39
C VAL A 176 -12.17 1.42 8.51
N SER A 177 -12.43 0.71 9.61
CA SER A 177 -11.97 -0.67 9.79
C SER A 177 -12.57 -1.64 8.77
N GLN A 178 -13.83 -1.45 8.40
CA GLN A 178 -14.47 -2.22 7.31
C GLN A 178 -13.83 -1.94 5.95
N ILE A 179 -13.41 -0.70 5.68
CA ILE A 179 -12.69 -0.36 4.45
C ILE A 179 -11.31 -1.03 4.44
N LEU A 180 -10.58 -1.00 5.56
CA LEU A 180 -9.30 -1.70 5.69
C LEU A 180 -9.46 -3.20 5.39
N GLU A 181 -10.45 -3.84 6.01
CA GLU A 181 -10.76 -5.24 5.75
C GLU A 181 -11.05 -5.50 4.26
N GLN A 182 -11.95 -4.73 3.65
CA GLN A 182 -12.29 -4.91 2.24
C GLN A 182 -11.10 -4.72 1.28
N VAL A 183 -10.19 -3.80 1.58
CA VAL A 183 -9.01 -3.54 0.75
C VAL A 183 -7.96 -4.64 0.93
N PHE A 184 -7.72 -5.09 2.17
CA PHE A 184 -6.57 -5.95 2.49
C PHE A 184 -6.91 -7.43 2.66
N LYS A 185 -8.18 -7.85 2.74
CA LYS A 185 -8.60 -9.24 3.01
C LYS A 185 -7.97 -10.32 2.14
N GLU A 186 -7.60 -10.00 0.90
CA GLU A 186 -6.98 -10.92 -0.08
C GLU A 186 -5.45 -10.74 -0.13
N THR A 187 -4.85 -10.33 0.99
CA THR A 187 -3.40 -10.15 1.12
C THR A 187 -2.93 -10.69 2.46
N ASP A 188 -1.65 -11.02 2.54
CA ASP A 188 -0.94 -11.38 3.77
C ASP A 188 -0.41 -10.15 4.54
N ILE A 189 -0.96 -8.96 4.28
CA ILE A 189 -0.55 -7.73 4.95
C ILE A 189 -1.20 -7.66 6.34
N THR A 190 -0.38 -7.49 7.36
CA THR A 190 -0.80 -7.19 8.73
C THR A 190 -0.81 -5.69 8.97
N ILE A 191 -1.93 -5.19 9.49
CA ILE A 191 -2.07 -3.79 9.93
C ILE A 191 -2.21 -3.75 11.45
N THR A 192 -1.34 -2.98 12.11
CA THR A 192 -1.40 -2.76 13.56
C THR A 192 -1.86 -1.35 13.87
N VAL A 193 -3.00 -1.22 14.55
CA VAL A 193 -3.62 0.06 14.89
C VAL A 193 -3.21 0.48 16.29
N TYR A 194 -2.52 1.62 16.38
CA TYR A 194 -2.10 2.21 17.65
C TYR A 194 -3.12 3.22 18.17
N SER A 195 -3.36 3.18 19.48
CA SER A 195 -4.17 4.17 20.20
C SER A 195 -3.49 4.54 21.51
N LEU A 196 -3.46 5.83 21.85
CA LEU A 196 -2.95 6.27 23.14
C LEU A 196 -3.87 5.78 24.28
N PRO A 197 -3.31 5.52 25.48
CA PRO A 197 -4.12 5.16 26.65
C PRO A 197 -5.11 6.29 26.98
N LYS A 198 -6.32 5.93 27.41
CA LYS A 198 -7.28 6.91 27.94
C LYS A 198 -6.68 7.51 29.21
N LYS A 199 -6.63 8.84 29.30
CA LYS A 199 -6.32 9.49 30.58
C LYS A 199 -7.43 9.13 31.57
N ALA A 200 -7.07 8.68 32.77
CA ALA A 200 -8.03 8.55 33.86
C ALA A 200 -8.58 9.95 34.17
N GLU A 201 -9.90 10.08 34.25
CA GLU A 201 -10.54 11.34 34.64
C GLU A 201 -10.25 11.61 36.11
N THR A 202 -9.50 12.66 36.42
CA THR A 202 -9.32 13.12 37.79
C THR A 202 -10.62 13.81 38.23
N THR A 203 -11.45 13.11 39.01
CA THR A 203 -12.60 13.70 39.69
C THR A 203 -12.10 14.71 40.73
N VAL A 204 -11.94 15.98 40.35
CA VAL A 204 -11.76 17.06 41.32
C VAL A 204 -13.12 17.30 41.96
N MET A 205 -13.30 16.79 43.18
CA MET A 205 -14.43 17.13 44.02
C MET A 205 -14.47 18.65 44.20
N LYS A 206 -15.57 19.28 43.78
CA LYS A 206 -15.88 20.67 44.13
C LYS A 206 -16.24 20.70 45.61
N GLU A 207 -15.33 21.16 46.45
CA GLU A 207 -15.64 21.47 47.85
C GLU A 207 -15.96 22.97 47.98
N ASN A 208 -17.26 23.23 48.08
CA ASN A 208 -17.96 24.31 48.79
C ASN A 208 -17.26 25.66 49.03
N MET A 209 -17.77 26.69 48.37
CA MET A 209 -17.75 28.07 48.88
C MET A 209 -19.13 28.33 49.51
N ARG A 210 -19.15 28.39 50.85
CA ARG A 210 -20.25 28.96 51.63
C ARG A 210 -20.14 30.49 51.61
#